data_AF-A0A2N7FCB1-F1
#
_entry.id   AF-A0A2N7FCB1-F1
#
_cell.length_a   1.000
_cell.length_b   1.000
_cell.length_c   1.000
_cell.angle_alpha   90.00
_cell.angle_beta   90.00
_cell.angle_gamma   90.00
#
_symmetry.space_group_name_H-M   'P 1'
#
loop_
_entity.id
_entity.type
_entity.pdbx_description
1 polymer ?
#
loop_
_entity_poly.entity_id
_entity_poly.type
_entity_poly.pdbx_seq_one_letter_code
_entity_poly.pdbx_strand_id
1 'polypeptide(L)'
;MTEKFVQTVSSVNYNKGVFSLYFVGQDQKNMASGVMAENDDDLELKQVVHMPASGFMYMVSMVKNMLEDPRMSAEFDKLVAAGFLPSGEPSVDQVEEVQTEEKPAPKKRASKAK
;
A
#
# COMPACT_ATOMS: atom_id res chain seq x y z
N MET A 1 -21.95 13.50 -5.49
CA MET A 1 -20.72 12.68 -5.63
C MET A 1 -20.09 12.67 -4.25
N THR A 2 -19.95 11.52 -3.60
CA THR A 2 -19.46 11.46 -2.22
C THR A 2 -17.96 11.23 -2.25
N GLU A 3 -17.19 12.23 -1.83
CA GLU A 3 -15.73 12.11 -1.69
C GLU A 3 -15.38 11.19 -0.52
N LYS A 4 -14.40 10.31 -0.71
CA LYS A 4 -13.88 9.43 0.34
C LYS A 4 -12.47 9.87 0.70
N PHE A 5 -12.30 10.34 1.93
CA PHE A 5 -10.99 10.67 2.48
C PHE A 5 -10.31 9.39 2.98
N VAL A 6 -9.07 9.19 2.55
CA VAL A 6 -8.22 8.05 2.90
C VAL A 6 -6.90 8.58 3.44
N GLN A 7 -6.31 7.87 4.40
CA GLN A 7 -5.10 8.32 5.07
C GLN A 7 -3.84 7.83 4.35
N THR A 8 -3.82 6.54 4.02
CA THR A 8 -2.67 5.94 3.32
C THR A 8 -3.08 4.73 2.48
N VAL A 9 -2.16 4.24 1.66
CA VAL A 9 -2.26 2.96 0.96
C VAL A 9 -1.64 1.90 1.87
N SER A 10 -2.46 0.93 2.29
CA SER A 10 -1.99 -0.19 3.12
C SER A 10 -1.25 -1.23 2.27
N SER A 11 -1.78 -1.56 1.08
CA SER A 11 -1.17 -2.55 0.21
C SER A 11 -1.52 -2.36 -1.26
N VAL A 12 -0.66 -2.90 -2.12
CA VAL A 12 -0.85 -2.98 -3.56
C VAL A 12 -0.72 -4.43 -3.98
N ASN A 13 -1.75 -4.98 -4.61
CA ASN A 13 -1.78 -6.35 -5.12
C ASN A 13 -1.84 -6.34 -6.65
N TYR A 14 -1.02 -7.16 -7.31
CA TYR A 14 -1.09 -7.38 -8.75
C TYR A 14 -1.59 -8.79 -9.07
N ASN A 15 -2.68 -8.89 -9.82
CA ASN A 15 -3.23 -10.16 -10.26
C ASN A 15 -3.68 -10.06 -11.73
N LYS A 16 -3.09 -10.89 -12.60
CA LYS A 16 -3.47 -11.06 -14.01
C LYS A 16 -3.70 -9.73 -14.76
N GLY A 17 -2.78 -8.78 -14.63
CA GLY A 17 -2.87 -7.49 -15.35
C GLY A 17 -3.69 -6.41 -14.65
N VAL A 18 -4.19 -6.67 -13.44
CA VAL A 18 -4.96 -5.70 -12.63
C VAL A 18 -4.24 -5.44 -11.31
N PHE A 19 -4.00 -4.16 -11.02
CA PHE A 19 -3.53 -3.67 -9.73
C PHE A 19 -4.71 -3.33 -8.84
N SER A 20 -4.65 -3.74 -7.58
CA SER A 20 -5.62 -3.44 -6.53
C SER A 20 -4.92 -2.67 -5.43
N LEU A 21 -5.34 -1.42 -5.22
CA LEU A 21 -4.81 -0.56 -4.16
C LEU A 21 -5.81 -0.53 -3.01
N TYR A 22 -5.36 -0.89 -1.82
CA TYR A 22 -6.16 -0.91 -0.61
C TYR A 22 -5.88 0.36 0.18
N PHE A 23 -6.88 1.24 0.24
CA PHE A 23 -6.79 2.49 0.96
C PHE A 23 -7.45 2.37 2.32
N VAL A 24 -6.71 2.75 3.34
CA VAL A 24 -7.14 2.68 4.74
C VAL A 24 -7.22 4.08 5.34
N GLY A 25 -7.98 4.22 6.42
CA GLY A 25 -8.04 5.46 7.19
C GLY A 25 -8.78 5.26 8.51
N GLN A 26 -8.64 6.22 9.42
CA GLN A 26 -9.31 6.16 10.72
C GLN A 26 -10.84 6.16 10.60
N ASP A 27 -11.50 5.47 11.53
CA ASP A 27 -12.95 5.57 11.70
C ASP A 27 -13.30 7.00 12.16
N GLN A 28 -14.20 7.63 11.41
CA GLN A 28 -14.67 9.00 11.69
C GLN A 28 -15.37 9.10 13.05
N LYS A 29 -15.99 8.02 13.54
CA LYS A 29 -16.62 8.00 14.87
C LYS A 29 -15.58 8.05 15.99
N ASN A 30 -14.49 7.29 15.81
CA ASN A 30 -13.39 7.27 16.78
C ASN A 30 -12.67 8.62 16.80
N MET A 31 -12.40 9.20 15.61
CA MET A 31 -11.87 10.57 15.49
C MET A 31 -12.77 11.61 16.16
N ALA A 32 -14.09 11.55 15.95
CA ALA A 32 -15.04 12.48 16.57
C ALA A 32 -15.08 12.36 18.10
N SER A 33 -14.75 11.18 18.63
CA SER A 33 -14.59 10.94 20.07
C SER A 33 -13.20 11.31 20.62
N GLY A 34 -12.30 11.84 19.78
CA GLY A 34 -10.93 12.21 20.16
C GLY A 34 -9.96 11.04 20.25
N VAL A 35 -10.36 9.84 19.81
CA VAL A 35 -9.51 8.65 19.76
C VAL A 35 -8.80 8.63 18.40
N MET A 36 -7.50 8.89 18.41
CA MET A 36 -6.64 8.80 17.24
C MET A 36 -6.07 7.38 17.16
N ALA A 37 -5.94 6.84 15.94
CA ALA A 37 -5.16 5.61 15.74
C ALA A 37 -3.70 5.87 16.11
N GLU A 38 -3.15 5.05 16.98
CA GLU A 38 -1.73 5.12 17.37
C GLU A 38 -0.86 4.30 16.39
N ASN A 39 -1.43 3.27 15.76
CA ASN A 39 -0.75 2.38 14.81
C ASN A 39 -1.60 2.11 13.57
N ASP A 40 -0.96 1.61 12.51
CA ASP A 40 -1.62 1.29 11.23
C ASP A 40 -2.66 0.17 11.35
N ASP A 41 -2.57 -0.68 12.37
CA ASP A 41 -3.53 -1.76 12.66
C ASP A 41 -4.92 -1.26 13.07
N ASP A 42 -5.01 -0.03 13.58
CA ASP A 42 -6.27 0.60 13.97
C ASP A 42 -6.99 1.27 12.77
N LEU A 43 -6.41 1.17 11.56
CA LEU A 43 -6.96 1.77 10.35
C LEU A 43 -7.95 0.82 9.67
N GLU A 44 -9.12 1.35 9.29
CA GLU A 44 -10.14 0.58 8.58
C GLU A 44 -10.01 0.73 7.06
N LEU A 45 -10.37 -0.32 6.32
CA LEU A 45 -10.42 -0.31 4.87
C LEU A 45 -11.56 0.59 4.37
N LYS A 46 -11.21 1.75 3.79
CA LYS A 46 -12.19 2.73 3.28
C LYS A 46 -12.57 2.45 1.83
N GLN A 47 -11.59 2.04 1.02
CA GLN A 47 -11.76 1.88 -0.41
C GLN A 47 -10.73 0.94 -1.02
N VAL A 48 -11.17 0.20 -2.03
CA VAL A 48 -10.29 -0.56 -2.93
C VAL A 48 -10.44 0.02 -4.33
N VAL A 49 -9.32 0.34 -4.96
CA VAL A 49 -9.29 0.79 -6.37
C VAL A 49 -8.65 -0.30 -7.20
N HIS A 50 -9.40 -0.79 -8.18
CA HIS A 50 -8.90 -1.76 -9.16
C HIS A 50 -8.59 -1.04 -10.47
N MET A 51 -7.35 -1.16 -10.95
CA MET A 51 -6.89 -0.52 -12.17
C MET A 51 -6.16 -1.53 -13.06
N PRO A 52 -6.36 -1.50 -14.40
CA PRO A 52 -5.50 -2.23 -15.31
C PRO A 52 -4.04 -1.76 -15.20
N ALA A 53 -3.10 -2.64 -15.53
CA ALA A 53 -1.67 -2.37 -15.46
C ALA A 53 -1.26 -1.10 -16.21
N SER A 54 -1.86 -0.84 -17.37
CA SER A 54 -1.61 0.39 -18.13
C SER A 54 -1.98 1.66 -17.36
N GLY A 55 -3.14 1.66 -16.68
CA GLY A 55 -3.60 2.79 -15.88
C GLY A 55 -2.75 2.99 -14.62
N PHE A 56 -2.38 1.90 -13.95
CA PHE A 56 -1.50 1.97 -12.79
C PHE A 56 -0.10 2.52 -13.16
N MET A 57 0.49 2.03 -14.25
CA MET A 57 1.80 2.52 -14.72
C MET A 57 1.76 4.00 -15.13
N TYR A 58 0.65 4.44 -15.73
CA TYR A 58 0.45 5.86 -16.01
C TYR A 58 0.40 6.71 -14.73
N MET A 59 -0.36 6.28 -13.71
CA MET A 59 -0.42 6.95 -12.41
C MET A 59 0.98 7.06 -11.78
N VAL A 60 1.74 5.96 -11.73
CA VAL A 60 3.11 5.96 -11.19
C VAL A 60 4.01 6.93 -11.96
N SER A 61 3.90 6.97 -13.29
CA SER A 61 4.69 7.87 -14.14
C SER A 61 4.34 9.34 -13.86
N MET A 62 3.06 9.65 -13.65
CA MET A 62 2.62 11.01 -13.33
C MET A 62 3.14 11.45 -11.96
N VAL A 63 3.06 10.59 -10.94
CA VAL A 63 3.62 10.86 -9.61
C VAL A 63 5.13 11.05 -9.70
N LYS A 64 5.83 10.19 -10.43
CA LYS A 64 7.28 10.32 -10.64
C LYS A 64 7.64 11.66 -11.27
N ASN A 65 6.95 12.06 -12.34
CA ASN A 65 7.20 13.34 -12.99
C ASN A 65 6.94 14.53 -12.06
N MET A 66 5.97 14.43 -11.15
CA MET A 66 5.71 15.46 -10.14
C MET A 66 6.85 15.53 -9.11
N LEU A 67 7.33 14.38 -8.63
CA LEU A 67 8.45 14.32 -7.69
C LEU A 67 9.78 14.80 -8.31
N GLU A 68 9.95 14.66 -9.63
CA GLU A 68 11.11 15.15 -10.37
C GLU A 68 11.07 16.65 -10.68
N ASP A 69 9.96 17.35 -10.41
CA ASP A 69 9.87 18.81 -10.60
C ASP A 69 10.76 19.55 -9.57
N PRO A 70 11.71 20.41 -10.01
CA PRO A 70 12.58 21.19 -9.13
C PRO A 70 11.84 22.09 -8.12
N ARG A 71 10.61 22.49 -8.41
CA ARG A 71 9.81 23.31 -7.50
C ARG A 71 9.21 22.48 -6.37
N MET A 72 8.78 21.26 -6.70
CA MET A 72 8.14 20.36 -5.76
C MET A 72 9.17 19.72 -4.83
N SER A 73 10.31 19.31 -5.36
CA SER A 73 11.45 18.85 -4.53
C SER A 73 11.84 19.88 -3.47
N ALA A 74 11.91 21.17 -3.82
CA ALA A 74 12.17 22.23 -2.86
C ALA A 74 11.06 22.42 -1.80
N GLU A 75 9.82 22.04 -2.09
CA GLU A 75 8.73 22.01 -1.09
C GLU A 75 8.84 20.77 -0.20
N PHE A 76 9.19 19.61 -0.75
CA PHE A 76 9.49 18.42 0.02
C PHE A 76 10.66 18.65 0.99
N ASP A 77 11.73 19.27 0.54
CA ASP A 77 12.88 19.59 1.39
C ASP A 77 12.49 20.51 2.56
N LYS A 78 11.57 21.46 2.34
CA LYS A 78 11.02 22.28 3.43
C LYS A 78 10.19 21.48 4.42
N LEU A 79 9.36 20.55 3.92
CA LEU A 79 8.53 19.68 4.77
C LEU A 79 9.39 18.70 5.58
N VAL A 80 10.46 18.17 4.99
CA VAL A 80 11.47 17.34 5.68
C VAL A 80 12.21 18.18 6.71
N ALA A 81 12.68 19.38 6.36
CA ALA A 81 13.38 20.28 7.28
C ALA A 81 12.51 20.71 8.47
N ALA A 82 11.19 20.81 8.26
CA ALA A 82 10.21 21.10 9.30
C ALA A 82 9.78 19.85 10.11
N GLY A 83 10.29 18.66 9.77
CA GLY A 83 10.01 17.41 10.48
C GLY A 83 8.63 16.82 10.21
N PHE A 84 7.92 17.30 9.17
CA PHE A 84 6.59 16.79 8.80
C PHE A 84 6.65 15.53 7.93
N LEU A 85 7.78 15.30 7.25
CA LEU A 85 8.03 14.11 6.44
C LEU A 85 9.32 13.43 6.90
N PRO A 86 9.38 12.09 6.88
CA PRO A 86 10.62 11.38 7.17
C PRO A 86 11.69 11.76 6.14
N SER A 87 12.89 12.11 6.62
CA SER A 87 14.07 12.31 5.78
C SER A 87 14.29 11.04 4.95
N GLY A 88 14.27 11.16 3.63
CA GLY A 88 14.20 10.05 2.67
C GLY A 88 15.40 9.11 2.61
N GLU A 89 15.90 8.62 3.74
CA GLU A 89 16.69 7.39 3.78
C GLU A 89 15.74 6.23 4.02
N PRO A 90 15.49 5.35 3.03
CA PRO A 90 14.83 4.10 3.30
C PRO A 90 15.76 3.31 4.24
N SER A 91 15.38 3.15 5.50
CA SER A 91 15.89 2.03 6.28
C SER A 91 15.45 0.76 5.57
N VAL A 92 16.36 0.18 4.79
CA VAL A 92 16.24 -1.15 4.20
C VAL A 92 16.35 -2.17 5.35
N ASP A 93 15.39 -2.17 6.24
CA ASP A 93 15.23 -3.13 7.33
C ASP A 93 13.74 -3.32 7.57
N GLN A 94 13.07 -3.89 6.56
CA GLN A 94 11.85 -4.70 6.63
C GLN A 94 11.40 -5.07 5.21
N VAL A 95 12.31 -5.70 4.46
CA VAL A 95 11.87 -6.65 3.43
C VAL A 95 11.86 -7.98 4.18
N GLU A 96 10.79 -8.26 4.93
CA GLU A 96 10.57 -9.60 5.44
C GLU A 96 10.48 -10.51 4.21
N GLU A 97 11.45 -11.42 4.12
CA GLU A 97 11.50 -12.49 3.14
C GLU A 97 10.16 -13.23 3.13
N VAL A 98 9.39 -13.05 2.07
CA VAL A 98 8.27 -13.93 1.76
C VAL A 98 8.85 -15.31 1.43
N GLN A 99 9.03 -16.13 2.46
CA GLN A 99 9.31 -17.56 2.31
C GLN A 99 8.11 -18.17 1.58
N THR A 100 8.30 -18.39 0.28
CA THR A 100 7.38 -19.16 -0.54
C THR A 100 7.61 -20.63 -0.17
N GLU A 101 6.85 -21.14 0.81
CA GLU A 101 6.74 -22.59 1.01
C GLU A 101 6.01 -23.21 -0.19
N GLU A 102 6.80 -23.62 -1.18
CA GLU A 102 6.37 -24.51 -2.25
C GLU A 102 6.10 -25.91 -1.65
N LYS A 103 4.84 -26.16 -1.27
CA LYS A 103 4.38 -27.49 -0.84
C LYS A 103 3.98 -28.31 -2.08
N PRO A 104 4.71 -29.36 -2.47
CA PRO A 104 4.36 -30.16 -3.64
C PRO A 104 3.13 -31.05 -3.38
N ALA A 105 2.31 -31.15 -4.43
CA ALA A 105 1.01 -31.81 -4.54
C ALA A 105 0.92 -33.26 -3.99
N PRO A 106 -0.29 -33.74 -3.59
CA PRO A 106 -0.47 -35.01 -2.91
C PRO A 106 -0.35 -36.22 -3.86
N LYS A 107 0.50 -37.19 -3.51
CA LYS A 107 0.62 -38.48 -4.22
C LYS A 107 -0.60 -39.37 -3.95
N LYS A 108 -1.30 -39.71 -5.03
CA LYS A 108 -2.33 -40.77 -5.11
C LYS A 108 -1.87 -42.08 -4.44
N ARG A 109 -2.63 -42.57 -3.46
CA ARG A 109 -2.50 -43.94 -2.94
C ARG A 109 -3.06 -44.92 -3.98
N ALA A 110 -2.20 -45.71 -4.58
CA ALA A 110 -2.58 -46.89 -5.34
C ALA A 110 -2.98 -48.02 -4.38
N SER A 111 -4.18 -48.54 -4.56
CA SER A 111 -4.73 -49.77 -3.97
C SER A 111 -3.84 -50.97 -4.28
N LYS A 112 -3.45 -51.75 -3.28
CA LYS A 112 -2.83 -53.07 -3.48
C LYS A 112 -3.85 -54.15 -3.12
N ALA A 113 -4.36 -54.81 -4.15
CA ALA A 113 -5.06 -56.09 -4.07
C ALA A 113 -4.06 -57.20 -4.39
N LYS A 114 -3.86 -58.12 -3.44
CA LYS A 114 -3.68 -59.57 -3.61
C LYS A 114 -3.30 -60.19 -2.27
#